data_AF-A0A3L7VK80-F1
#
_entry.id   AF-A0A3L7VK80-F1
#
_cell.length_a   1.000
_cell.length_b   1.000
_cell.length_c   1.000
_cell.angle_alpha   90.00
_cell.angle_beta   90.00
_cell.angle_gamma   90.00
#
_symmetry.space_group_name_H-M   'P 1'
#
loop_
_entity.id
_entity.type
_entity.pdbx_description
1 polymer ?
#
loop_
_entity_poly.entity_id
_entity_poly.type
_entity_poly.pdbx_seq_one_letter_code
_entity_poly.pdbx_strand_id
1 'polypeptide(L)'
;MTKTRDGHGPHRATNKQDVCMSGSAERRVVITGMGVVCPLGLGLDDLWAGLVEGRSGVGPLDAFPTGGIPLHHAAQARGFTGEIDNFGPLEGERKKAIRKGCKVMCRESQMAVAAAQRALHHCGTAMTHHAPERFGCVFGSDYMLTLPEDFTASVAPCRGAAGGFNFQLWASDGMPQLTPLWLLKYLPNMPASHIAIYNDL
;
A
#
# COMPACT_ATOMS: atom_id res chain seq x y z
N MET A 1 43.83 -8.58 55.18
CA MET A 1 43.34 -8.87 53.82
C MET A 1 41.84 -9.04 53.90
N THR A 2 41.12 -7.94 53.84
CA THR A 2 39.66 -7.90 54.03
C THR A 2 39.12 -6.77 53.16
N LYS A 3 38.37 -7.17 52.13
CA LYS A 3 37.63 -6.30 51.21
C LYS A 3 36.52 -5.59 51.96
N THR A 4 36.50 -4.26 51.92
CA THR A 4 35.32 -3.45 52.21
C THR A 4 34.78 -2.86 50.90
N ARG A 5 33.49 -3.10 50.67
CA ARG A 5 32.68 -2.61 49.56
C ARG A 5 32.43 -1.12 49.74
N ASP A 6 32.71 -0.32 48.70
CA ASP A 6 32.13 1.01 48.53
C ASP A 6 31.85 1.23 47.04
N GLY A 7 30.61 1.59 46.71
CA GLY A 7 30.20 1.81 45.33
C GLY A 7 28.69 1.90 45.12
N HIS A 8 27.98 2.66 45.95
CA HIS A 8 26.65 3.16 45.58
C HIS A 8 26.85 4.50 44.86
N GLY A 9 26.96 4.45 43.53
CA GLY A 9 26.90 5.65 42.68
C GLY A 9 25.45 6.14 42.58
N PRO A 10 25.21 7.46 42.53
CA PRO A 10 23.85 7.98 42.45
C PRO A 10 23.21 7.58 41.12
N HIS A 11 22.02 6.99 41.20
CA HIS A 11 21.11 6.81 40.07
C HIS A 11 20.80 8.18 39.46
N ARG A 12 21.43 8.48 38.33
CA ARG A 12 21.13 9.67 37.53
C ARG A 12 19.74 9.46 36.92
N ALA A 13 18.73 10.10 37.53
CA ALA A 13 17.42 10.25 36.93
C ALA A 13 17.60 10.85 35.53
N THR A 14 17.20 10.12 34.49
CA THR A 14 17.13 10.64 33.14
C THR A 14 16.03 11.70 33.09
N ASN A 15 16.46 12.96 33.17
CA ASN A 15 15.57 14.09 33.03
C ASN A 15 14.96 14.06 31.62
N LYS A 16 13.63 14.09 31.51
CA LYS A 16 12.86 14.13 30.24
C LYS A 16 13.01 15.45 29.48
N GLN A 17 14.13 16.15 29.64
CA GLN A 17 14.38 17.50 29.11
C GLN A 17 15.62 17.60 28.22
N ASP A 18 16.18 16.47 27.78
CA ASP A 18 17.16 16.48 26.67
C ASP A 18 16.44 16.53 25.31
N VAL A 19 15.52 17.50 25.15
CA VAL A 19 15.18 17.98 23.81
C VAL A 19 16.37 18.83 23.40
N CYS A 20 17.23 18.23 22.58
CA CYS A 20 18.39 18.88 22.00
C CYS A 20 17.92 20.11 21.19
N MET A 21 17.91 21.28 21.83
CA MET A 21 17.87 22.59 21.19
C MET A 21 19.21 22.82 20.49
N SER A 22 19.50 22.03 19.46
CA SER A 22 20.58 22.31 18.52
C SER A 22 20.05 23.34 17.51
N GLY A 23 20.78 24.45 17.34
CA GLY A 23 20.39 25.61 16.55
C GLY A 23 20.35 25.40 15.04
N SER A 24 19.59 24.43 14.55
CA SER A 24 18.98 24.50 13.22
C SER A 24 17.53 24.88 13.43
N ALA A 25 17.06 25.97 12.83
CA ALA A 25 15.63 26.27 12.81
C ALA A 25 14.89 25.03 12.29
N GLU A 26 14.09 24.38 13.15
CA GLU A 26 13.33 23.20 12.75
C GLU A 26 12.54 23.52 11.48
N ARG A 27 12.69 22.69 10.45
CA ARG A 27 11.99 22.90 9.19
C ARG A 27 10.50 22.72 9.44
N ARG A 28 9.72 23.76 9.19
CA ARG A 28 8.26 23.67 9.24
C ARG A 28 7.78 22.70 8.16
N VAL A 29 6.94 21.75 8.54
CA VAL A 29 6.29 20.80 7.64
C VAL A 29 4.82 21.17 7.52
N VAL A 30 4.30 21.16 6.29
CA VAL A 30 2.90 21.49 5.98
C VAL A 30 2.31 20.43 5.07
N ILE A 31 0.99 20.22 5.17
CA ILE A 31 0.23 19.35 4.26
C ILE A 31 -0.29 20.22 3.11
N THR A 32 0.15 19.93 1.89
CA THR A 32 -0.27 20.67 0.68
C THR A 32 -1.25 19.89 -0.18
N GLY A 33 -1.22 18.55 -0.11
CA GLY A 33 -2.03 17.65 -0.92
C GLY A 33 -2.57 16.48 -0.10
N MET A 34 -3.79 16.06 -0.38
CA MET A 34 -4.39 14.87 0.22
C MET A 34 -5.14 14.10 -0.87
N GLY A 35 -5.15 12.78 -0.75
CA GLY A 35 -5.85 11.90 -1.68
C GLY A 35 -6.24 10.62 -0.94
N VAL A 36 -7.41 10.10 -1.26
CA VAL A 36 -7.98 8.95 -0.55
C VAL A 36 -8.69 8.03 -1.54
N VAL A 37 -8.59 6.74 -1.28
CA VAL A 37 -9.43 5.70 -1.88
C VAL A 37 -9.95 4.87 -0.72
N CYS A 38 -11.26 4.87 -0.50
CA CYS A 38 -11.86 4.25 0.67
C CYS A 38 -13.29 3.74 0.40
N PRO A 39 -13.90 3.03 1.37
CA PRO A 39 -15.27 2.52 1.24
C PRO A 39 -16.34 3.61 1.07
N LEU A 40 -16.05 4.85 1.49
CA LEU A 40 -16.97 5.98 1.35
C LEU A 40 -16.81 6.75 0.02
N GLY A 41 -15.76 6.47 -0.75
CA GLY A 41 -15.53 7.10 -2.05
C GLY A 41 -14.06 7.13 -2.48
N LEU A 42 -13.83 7.71 -3.66
CA LEU A 42 -12.51 7.78 -4.29
C LEU A 42 -11.88 9.18 -4.17
N GLY A 43 -12.49 10.09 -3.42
CA GLY A 43 -12.03 11.46 -3.27
C GLY A 43 -12.35 12.04 -1.90
N LEU A 44 -11.77 13.20 -1.64
CA LEU A 44 -11.96 13.92 -0.37
C LEU A 44 -13.41 14.37 -0.18
N ASP A 45 -14.05 14.85 -1.26
CA ASP A 45 -15.45 15.31 -1.21
C ASP A 45 -16.41 14.16 -0.86
N ASP A 46 -16.24 13.00 -1.50
CA ASP A 46 -17.05 11.81 -1.22
C ASP A 46 -16.89 11.35 0.24
N LEU A 47 -15.63 11.30 0.71
CA LEU A 47 -15.30 10.92 2.07
C LEU A 47 -15.91 11.92 3.06
N TRP A 48 -15.71 13.22 2.83
CA TRP A 48 -16.19 14.27 3.72
C TRP A 48 -17.70 14.28 3.83
N ALA A 49 -18.41 14.26 2.69
CA ALA A 49 -19.86 14.16 2.65
C ALA A 49 -20.34 12.91 3.40
N GLY A 50 -19.69 11.76 3.18
CA GLY A 50 -20.05 10.52 3.85
C GLY A 50 -19.90 10.57 5.36
N LEU A 51 -18.81 11.18 5.85
CA LEU A 51 -18.59 11.36 7.29
C LEU A 51 -19.60 12.33 7.91
N VAL A 52 -19.85 13.47 7.26
CA VAL A 52 -20.81 14.50 7.73
C VAL A 52 -22.24 13.94 7.79
N GLU A 53 -22.62 13.13 6.81
CA GLU A 53 -23.94 12.48 6.73
C GLU A 53 -24.06 11.23 7.63
N GLY A 54 -22.98 10.79 8.26
CA GLY A 54 -22.97 9.57 9.07
C GLY A 54 -23.13 8.27 8.26
N ARG A 55 -22.72 8.26 6.98
CA ARG A 55 -22.77 7.07 6.13
C ARG A 55 -21.73 6.04 6.59
N SER A 56 -22.15 4.78 6.69
CA SER A 56 -21.24 3.65 6.93
C SER A 56 -20.75 3.07 5.61
N GLY A 57 -19.46 2.79 5.51
CA GLY A 57 -18.86 2.05 4.40
C GLY A 57 -18.92 0.53 4.56
N VAL A 58 -19.41 0.02 5.71
CA VAL A 58 -19.52 -1.41 5.98
C VAL A 58 -20.79 -1.96 5.33
N GLY A 59 -20.65 -3.05 4.59
CA GLY A 59 -21.78 -3.77 4.01
C GLY A 59 -21.43 -5.23 3.68
N PRO A 60 -22.31 -5.95 2.97
CA PRO A 60 -22.09 -7.36 2.62
C PRO A 60 -20.78 -7.56 1.84
N LEU A 61 -19.96 -8.53 2.25
CA LEU A 61 -18.72 -8.87 1.56
C LEU A 61 -19.04 -9.71 0.30
N ASP A 62 -18.73 -9.15 -0.86
CA ASP A 62 -19.07 -9.69 -2.19
C ASP A 62 -17.88 -9.71 -3.17
N ALA A 63 -16.68 -9.31 -2.75
CA ALA A 63 -15.46 -9.50 -3.54
C ALA A 63 -15.15 -10.98 -3.82
N PHE A 64 -15.65 -11.89 -2.99
CA PHE A 64 -15.52 -13.33 -3.16
C PHE A 64 -16.63 -14.08 -2.39
N PRO A 65 -16.91 -15.35 -2.72
CA PRO A 65 -17.89 -16.16 -2.00
C PRO A 65 -17.52 -16.34 -0.52
N THR A 66 -18.41 -15.94 0.39
CA THR A 66 -18.12 -15.93 1.84
C THR A 66 -18.64 -17.13 2.61
N GLY A 67 -19.29 -18.11 1.96
CA GLY A 67 -19.92 -19.25 2.64
C GLY A 67 -18.98 -20.15 3.46
N GLY A 68 -17.66 -20.07 3.21
CA GLY A 68 -16.64 -20.80 3.95
C GLY A 68 -15.99 -20.05 5.12
N ILE A 69 -16.40 -18.80 5.40
CA ILE A 69 -15.82 -17.97 6.45
C ILE A 69 -16.91 -17.46 7.42
N PRO A 70 -16.57 -17.19 8.69
CA PRO A 70 -17.55 -16.72 9.68
C PRO A 70 -17.96 -15.24 9.51
N LEU A 71 -17.33 -14.50 8.58
CA LEU A 71 -17.53 -13.07 8.39
C LEU A 71 -18.09 -12.78 6.99
N HIS A 72 -19.25 -12.13 6.94
CA HIS A 72 -19.95 -11.80 5.69
C HIS A 72 -20.10 -10.30 5.43
N HIS A 73 -19.43 -9.45 6.21
CA HIS A 73 -19.48 -8.00 6.08
C HIS A 73 -18.08 -7.40 6.12
N ALA A 74 -17.84 -6.38 5.31
CA ALA A 74 -16.57 -5.67 5.24
C ALA A 74 -16.77 -4.24 4.74
N ALA A 75 -15.78 -3.38 4.99
CA ALA A 75 -15.70 -2.04 4.44
C ALA A 75 -14.89 -2.08 3.14
N GLN A 76 -15.55 -2.38 2.02
CA GLN A 76 -14.88 -2.54 0.72
C GLN A 76 -14.86 -1.20 -0.03
N ALA A 77 -13.73 -0.83 -0.62
CA ALA A 77 -13.63 0.30 -1.55
C ALA A 77 -14.25 -0.07 -2.92
N ARG A 78 -15.57 -0.29 -2.96
CA ARG A 78 -16.32 -0.82 -4.12
C ARG A 78 -16.19 0.03 -5.37
N GLY A 79 -16.15 1.35 -5.20
CA GLY A 79 -15.99 2.28 -6.31
C GLY A 79 -14.65 2.12 -7.03
N PHE A 80 -13.66 1.49 -6.39
CA PHE A 80 -12.36 1.25 -6.99
C PHE A 80 -12.36 -0.06 -7.78
N THR A 81 -12.52 0.05 -9.10
CA THR A 81 -12.49 -1.05 -10.07
C THR A 81 -11.10 -1.26 -10.67
N GLY A 82 -10.17 -0.34 -10.44
CA GLY A 82 -8.83 -0.34 -11.07
C GLY A 82 -8.83 0.26 -12.47
N GLU A 83 -9.99 0.75 -12.94
CA GLU A 83 -10.08 1.50 -14.19
C GLU A 83 -9.30 2.80 -14.10
N ILE A 84 -8.73 3.23 -15.22
CA ILE A 84 -7.77 4.34 -15.22
C ILE A 84 -8.38 5.66 -14.69
N ASP A 85 -9.69 5.86 -14.83
CA ASP A 85 -10.36 7.06 -14.35
C ASP A 85 -10.51 7.06 -12.81
N ASN A 86 -10.30 5.93 -12.13
CA ASN A 86 -10.23 5.88 -10.66
C ASN A 86 -9.00 6.59 -10.10
N PHE A 87 -7.94 6.78 -10.91
CA PHE A 87 -6.68 7.41 -10.50
C PHE A 87 -6.72 8.94 -10.46
N GLY A 88 -7.88 9.54 -10.78
CA GLY A 88 -8.05 10.99 -10.82
C GLY A 88 -7.56 11.61 -12.13
N PRO A 89 -7.48 12.95 -12.20
CA PRO A 89 -6.99 13.66 -13.38
C PRO A 89 -5.52 13.32 -13.65
N LEU A 90 -5.22 12.90 -14.88
CA LEU A 90 -3.88 12.48 -15.30
C LEU A 90 -3.56 12.97 -16.71
N GLU A 91 -2.32 13.41 -16.91
CA GLU A 91 -1.78 13.73 -18.24
C GLU A 91 -1.58 12.47 -19.10
N GLY A 92 -1.57 12.65 -20.42
CA GLY A 92 -1.62 11.55 -21.39
C GLY A 92 -0.55 10.47 -21.23
N GLU A 93 0.71 10.85 -21.07
CA GLU A 93 1.81 9.89 -20.91
C GLU A 93 1.74 9.14 -19.57
N ARG A 94 1.45 9.85 -18.48
CA ARG A 94 1.25 9.24 -17.16
C ARG A 94 0.05 8.29 -17.16
N LYS A 95 -1.06 8.68 -17.79
CA LYS A 95 -2.26 7.85 -17.97
C LYS A 95 -1.94 6.53 -18.68
N LYS A 96 -1.14 6.58 -19.76
CA LYS A 96 -0.68 5.37 -20.48
C LYS A 96 0.23 4.50 -19.61
N ALA A 97 1.19 5.11 -18.92
CA ALA A 97 2.16 4.40 -18.08
C ALA A 97 1.47 3.66 -16.92
N ILE A 98 0.58 4.33 -16.19
CA ILE A 98 -0.19 3.74 -15.08
C ILE A 98 -1.09 2.62 -15.61
N ARG A 99 -1.82 2.85 -16.71
CA ARG A 99 -2.69 1.81 -17.32
C ARG A 99 -1.92 0.54 -17.67
N LYS A 100 -0.72 0.67 -18.25
CA LYS A 100 0.15 -0.49 -18.54
C LYS A 100 0.63 -1.14 -17.24
N GLY A 101 0.99 -0.33 -16.25
CA GLY A 101 1.45 -0.74 -14.94
C GLY A 101 0.44 -1.53 -14.11
N CYS A 102 -0.87 -1.25 -14.24
CA CYS A 102 -1.91 -1.97 -13.50
C CYS A 102 -1.85 -3.48 -13.70
N LYS A 103 -1.34 -3.96 -14.84
CA LYS A 103 -1.15 -5.39 -15.13
C LYS A 103 -0.15 -6.09 -14.20
N VAL A 104 0.74 -5.34 -13.57
CA VAL A 104 1.78 -5.84 -12.67
C VAL A 104 1.60 -5.31 -11.23
N MET A 105 0.44 -4.73 -10.92
CA MET A 105 0.10 -4.25 -9.58
C MET A 105 -1.05 -5.07 -8.99
N CYS A 106 -0.95 -5.41 -7.70
CA CYS A 106 -2.10 -5.87 -6.92
C CYS A 106 -3.06 -4.71 -6.64
N ARG A 107 -4.25 -5.04 -6.14
CA ARG A 107 -5.32 -4.07 -5.90
C ARG A 107 -4.89 -2.98 -4.91
N GLU A 108 -4.13 -3.34 -3.90
CA GLU A 108 -3.60 -2.45 -2.86
C GLU A 108 -2.61 -1.43 -3.46
N SER A 109 -1.68 -1.90 -4.29
CA SER A 109 -0.75 -1.03 -5.04
C SER A 109 -1.49 -0.09 -5.99
N GLN A 110 -2.52 -0.58 -6.69
CA GLN A 110 -3.34 0.27 -7.56
C GLN A 110 -4.06 1.37 -6.76
N MET A 111 -4.68 1.04 -5.62
CA MET A 111 -5.34 2.02 -4.75
C MET A 111 -4.34 3.04 -4.19
N ALA A 112 -3.15 2.59 -3.79
CA ALA A 112 -2.08 3.46 -3.30
C ALA A 112 -1.63 4.47 -4.36
N VAL A 113 -1.38 4.00 -5.59
CA VAL A 113 -1.04 4.88 -6.71
C VAL A 113 -2.18 5.85 -7.00
N ALA A 114 -3.43 5.39 -7.02
CA ALA A 114 -4.59 6.25 -7.25
C ALA A 114 -4.74 7.34 -6.18
N ALA A 115 -4.59 7.00 -4.89
CA ALA A 115 -4.61 7.96 -3.80
C ALA A 115 -3.45 8.96 -3.91
N ALA A 116 -2.24 8.51 -4.26
CA ALA A 116 -1.09 9.37 -4.46
C ALA A 116 -1.31 10.34 -5.63
N GLN A 117 -1.79 9.88 -6.79
CA GLN A 117 -2.06 10.75 -7.93
C GLN A 117 -3.11 11.83 -7.60
N ARG A 118 -4.15 11.48 -6.82
CA ARG A 118 -5.13 12.44 -6.33
C ARG A 118 -4.51 13.45 -5.36
N ALA A 119 -3.61 13.01 -4.48
CA ALA A 119 -2.89 13.90 -3.57
C ALA A 119 -1.97 14.88 -4.32
N LEU A 120 -1.26 14.39 -5.33
CA LEU A 120 -0.39 15.19 -6.20
C LEU A 120 -1.21 16.19 -7.02
N HIS A 121 -2.40 15.79 -7.50
CA HIS A 121 -3.32 16.72 -8.16
C HIS A 121 -3.85 17.78 -7.19
N HIS A 122 -4.25 17.39 -5.98
CA HIS A 122 -4.79 18.29 -4.96
C HIS A 122 -3.78 19.36 -4.51
N CYS A 123 -2.48 19.04 -4.49
CA CYS A 123 -1.45 20.01 -4.13
C CYS A 123 -1.24 21.11 -5.19
N GLY A 124 -1.81 20.95 -6.39
CA GLY A 124 -1.75 21.93 -7.47
C GLY A 124 -0.31 22.28 -7.83
N THR A 125 0.04 23.56 -7.75
CA THR A 125 1.37 24.06 -8.08
C THR A 125 2.38 23.95 -6.93
N ALA A 126 2.01 23.44 -5.75
CA ALA A 126 2.92 23.34 -4.61
C ALA A 126 4.17 22.47 -4.89
N MET A 127 4.11 21.61 -5.90
CA MET A 127 5.23 20.78 -6.36
C MET A 127 5.99 21.35 -7.55
N THR A 128 5.54 22.47 -8.12
CA THR A 128 6.25 23.10 -9.22
C THR A 128 7.56 23.71 -8.69
N HIS A 129 8.64 23.56 -9.46
CA HIS A 129 9.96 24.19 -9.23
C HIS A 129 10.94 23.49 -8.25
N HIS A 130 10.74 22.21 -7.92
CA HIS A 130 11.72 21.47 -7.13
C HIS A 130 12.40 20.37 -7.95
N ALA A 131 13.70 20.14 -7.68
CA ALA A 131 14.47 19.10 -8.35
C ALA A 131 14.01 17.70 -7.88
N PRO A 132 14.01 16.66 -8.74
CA PRO A 132 13.59 15.31 -8.38
C PRO A 132 14.25 14.77 -7.11
N GLU A 133 15.53 15.08 -6.88
CA GLU A 133 16.32 14.62 -5.72
C GLU A 133 15.87 15.22 -4.38
N ARG A 134 14.93 16.18 -4.42
CA ARG A 134 14.31 16.80 -3.24
C ARG A 134 12.92 16.26 -2.95
N PHE A 135 12.43 15.35 -3.78
CA PHE A 135 11.24 14.58 -3.54
C PHE A 135 11.59 13.18 -3.05
N GLY A 136 10.62 12.55 -2.42
CA GLY A 136 10.72 11.17 -2.00
C GLY A 136 9.35 10.62 -1.66
N CYS A 137 9.21 9.30 -1.77
CA CYS A 137 7.99 8.60 -1.40
C CYS A 137 8.27 7.74 -0.15
N VAL A 138 7.53 8.00 0.92
CA VAL A 138 7.46 7.11 2.08
C VAL A 138 6.04 6.56 2.10
N PHE A 139 5.92 5.25 1.88
CA PHE A 139 4.63 4.57 1.87
C PHE A 139 4.70 3.34 2.77
N GLY A 140 3.76 3.23 3.70
CA GLY A 140 3.58 2.04 4.53
C GLY A 140 2.52 1.14 3.94
N SER A 141 2.84 -0.14 3.77
CA SER A 141 1.87 -1.20 3.52
C SER A 141 2.21 -2.41 4.39
N ASP A 142 1.20 -3.22 4.68
CA ASP A 142 1.35 -4.45 5.45
C ASP A 142 1.05 -5.64 4.54
N TYR A 143 -0.17 -6.15 4.59
CA TYR A 143 -0.59 -7.25 3.73
C TYR A 143 -0.94 -6.79 2.32
N MET A 144 -0.21 -7.35 1.35
CA MET A 144 -0.48 -7.27 -0.07
C MET A 144 -1.10 -8.60 -0.50
N LEU A 145 -2.41 -8.61 -0.75
CA LEU A 145 -3.16 -9.85 -0.86
C LEU A 145 -2.93 -10.53 -2.20
N THR A 146 -2.30 -11.70 -2.18
CA THR A 146 -2.25 -12.60 -3.34
C THR A 146 -3.61 -13.24 -3.59
N LEU A 147 -3.97 -13.36 -4.86
CA LEU A 147 -5.19 -14.02 -5.26
C LEU A 147 -4.91 -15.50 -5.56
N PRO A 148 -5.75 -16.45 -5.09
CA PRO A 148 -5.57 -17.87 -5.40
C PRO A 148 -5.43 -18.16 -6.90
N GLU A 149 -6.11 -17.35 -7.72
CA GLU A 149 -6.12 -17.45 -9.19
C GLU A 149 -4.72 -17.30 -9.80
N ASP A 150 -3.81 -16.55 -9.16
CA ASP A 150 -2.43 -16.40 -9.64
C ASP A 150 -1.63 -17.72 -9.57
N PHE A 151 -2.09 -18.69 -8.77
CA PHE A 151 -1.44 -19.99 -8.60
C PHE A 151 -2.22 -21.13 -9.26
N THR A 152 -3.41 -20.90 -9.82
CA THR A 152 -4.24 -21.97 -10.38
C THR A 152 -3.52 -22.74 -11.49
N ALA A 153 -2.85 -22.04 -12.41
CA ALA A 153 -2.13 -22.65 -13.52
C ALA A 153 -0.93 -23.50 -13.07
N SER A 154 -0.25 -23.09 -11.99
CA SER A 154 0.89 -23.82 -11.43
C SER A 154 0.46 -25.00 -10.55
N VAL A 155 -0.68 -24.90 -9.87
CA VAL A 155 -1.21 -25.97 -9.03
C VAL A 155 -1.89 -27.07 -9.86
N ALA A 156 -2.55 -26.72 -10.96
CA ALA A 156 -3.31 -27.66 -11.80
C ALA A 156 -2.53 -28.92 -12.24
N PRO A 157 -1.31 -28.83 -12.82
CA PRO A 157 -0.56 -30.01 -13.24
C PRO A 157 -0.06 -30.87 -12.06
N CYS A 158 -0.01 -30.31 -10.86
CA CYS A 158 0.42 -31.02 -9.65
C CYS A 158 -0.73 -31.79 -8.98
N ARG A 159 -1.95 -31.82 -9.55
CA ARG A 159 -3.08 -32.56 -8.97
C ARG A 159 -2.99 -34.05 -9.34
N GLY A 160 -2.90 -34.90 -8.33
CA GLY A 160 -2.97 -36.36 -8.50
C GLY A 160 -4.39 -36.84 -8.84
N ALA A 161 -4.48 -38.06 -9.38
CA ALA A 161 -5.75 -38.66 -9.82
C ALA A 161 -6.82 -38.78 -8.70
N ALA A 162 -6.40 -38.86 -7.43
CA ALA A 162 -7.29 -38.91 -6.26
C ALA A 162 -7.64 -37.51 -5.69
N GLY A 163 -7.28 -36.42 -6.36
CA GLY A 163 -7.58 -35.05 -5.94
C GLY A 163 -6.59 -34.40 -4.96
N GLY A 164 -5.56 -35.13 -4.51
CA GLY A 164 -4.48 -34.60 -3.67
C GLY A 164 -3.39 -33.86 -4.47
N PHE A 165 -2.59 -33.04 -3.80
CA PHE A 165 -1.43 -32.36 -4.40
C PHE A 165 -0.19 -33.28 -4.42
N ASN A 166 0.44 -33.43 -5.57
CA ASN A 166 1.67 -34.19 -5.78
C ASN A 166 2.87 -33.24 -5.85
N PHE A 167 3.61 -33.15 -4.74
CA PHE A 167 4.80 -32.29 -4.62
C PHE A 167 5.94 -32.65 -5.58
N GLN A 168 6.01 -33.87 -6.09
CA GLN A 168 7.07 -34.27 -7.03
C GLN A 168 6.93 -33.57 -8.39
N LEU A 169 5.71 -33.18 -8.76
CA LEU A 169 5.41 -32.47 -10.01
C LEU A 169 5.58 -30.95 -9.87
N TRP A 170 5.79 -30.43 -8.66
CA TRP A 170 5.85 -28.98 -8.44
C TRP A 170 7.04 -28.35 -9.14
N ALA A 171 8.24 -28.89 -8.95
CA ALA A 171 9.45 -28.29 -9.50
C ALA A 171 9.49 -28.35 -11.05
N SER A 172 9.01 -29.45 -11.64
CA SER A 172 9.08 -29.72 -13.08
C SER A 172 7.91 -29.17 -13.88
N ASP A 173 6.68 -29.27 -13.34
CA ASP A 173 5.46 -28.99 -14.11
C ASP A 173 4.73 -27.75 -13.60
N GLY A 174 4.70 -27.55 -12.28
CA GLY A 174 3.95 -26.45 -11.66
C GLY A 174 4.69 -25.12 -11.67
N MET A 175 5.89 -25.08 -11.11
CA MET A 175 6.69 -23.86 -10.93
C MET A 175 6.96 -23.11 -12.25
N PRO A 176 7.23 -23.77 -13.39
CA PRO A 176 7.40 -23.07 -14.68
C PRO A 176 6.15 -22.32 -15.18
N GLN A 177 4.95 -22.66 -14.67
CA GLN A 177 3.69 -22.00 -15.04
C GLN A 177 3.40 -20.76 -14.21
N LEU A 178 4.18 -20.49 -13.14
CA LEU A 178 4.03 -19.26 -12.38
C LEU A 178 4.45 -18.06 -13.22
N THR A 179 3.62 -17.02 -13.24
CA THR A 179 3.99 -15.75 -13.86
C THR A 179 5.24 -15.21 -13.17
N PRO A 180 6.36 -14.98 -13.85
CA PRO A 180 7.62 -14.60 -13.19
C PRO A 180 7.52 -13.31 -12.35
N LEU A 181 6.59 -12.43 -12.72
CA LEU A 181 6.32 -11.16 -12.02
C LEU A 181 5.31 -11.28 -10.88
N TRP A 182 4.83 -12.48 -10.54
CA TRP A 182 3.82 -12.66 -9.49
C TRP A 182 4.31 -12.06 -8.17
N LEU A 183 5.53 -12.37 -7.75
CA LEU A 183 6.07 -11.89 -6.48
C LEU A 183 6.17 -10.37 -6.46
N LEU A 184 6.66 -9.79 -7.57
CA LEU A 184 6.81 -8.33 -7.72
C LEU A 184 5.46 -7.61 -7.62
N LYS A 185 4.35 -8.24 -7.98
CA LYS A 185 3.01 -7.65 -7.85
C LYS A 185 2.60 -7.42 -6.39
N TYR A 186 3.15 -8.19 -5.46
CA TYR A 186 2.71 -8.30 -4.06
C TYR A 186 3.78 -7.91 -3.03
N LEU A 187 4.92 -7.37 -3.43
CA LEU A 187 5.91 -6.90 -2.44
C LEU A 187 5.40 -5.62 -1.73
N PRO A 188 5.49 -5.52 -0.39
CA PRO A 188 4.99 -4.36 0.37
C PRO A 188 5.59 -2.99 0.00
N ASN A 189 6.80 -2.98 -0.57
CA ASN A 189 7.45 -1.73 -1.01
C ASN A 189 6.99 -1.27 -2.41
N MET A 190 6.24 -2.09 -3.14
CA MET A 190 5.84 -1.79 -4.52
C MET A 190 4.92 -0.59 -4.69
N PRO A 191 3.97 -0.31 -3.78
CA PRO A 191 3.22 0.94 -3.82
C PRO A 191 4.15 2.16 -3.87
N ALA A 192 5.15 2.24 -2.98
CA ALA A 192 6.14 3.32 -2.99
C ALA A 192 6.92 3.36 -4.30
N SER A 193 7.42 2.22 -4.78
CA SER A 193 8.18 2.14 -6.03
C SER A 193 7.37 2.60 -7.24
N HIS A 194 6.12 2.17 -7.36
CA HIS A 194 5.23 2.61 -8.43
C HIS A 194 4.91 4.10 -8.35
N ILE A 195 4.64 4.62 -7.15
CA ILE A 195 4.43 6.06 -6.94
C ILE A 195 5.66 6.84 -7.35
N ALA A 196 6.87 6.43 -6.97
CA ALA A 196 8.11 7.09 -7.38
C ALA A 196 8.29 7.06 -8.91
N ILE A 197 8.16 5.87 -9.53
CA ILE A 197 8.33 5.70 -10.99
C ILE A 197 7.37 6.56 -11.80
N TYR A 198 6.10 6.67 -11.41
CA TYR A 198 5.11 7.43 -12.19
C TYR A 198 5.22 8.95 -12.04
N ASN A 199 5.93 9.41 -11.01
CA ASN A 199 5.99 10.81 -10.63
C ASN A 199 7.41 11.39 -10.64
N ASP A 200 8.42 10.60 -10.98
CA ASP A 200 9.84 11.00 -11.01
C ASP A 200 10.31 11.53 -9.64
N LEU A 201 10.07 10.72 -8.59
CA LEU A 201 10.43 10.99 -7.19
C LEU A 201 11.54 10.07 -6.69
#